data_AF-A0A7Y8CVM2-F1
#
_entry.id   AF-A0A7Y8CVM2-F1
#
_cell.length_a   1.000
_cell.length_b   1.000
_cell.length_c   1.000
_cell.angle_alpha   90.00
_cell.angle_beta   90.00
_cell.angle_gamma   90.00
#
_symmetry.space_group_name_H-M   'P 1'
#
loop_
_entity.id
_entity.type
_entity.pdbx_description
1 polymer ?
#
loop_
_entity_poly.entity_id
_entity_poly.type
_entity_poly.pdbx_seq_one_letter_code
_entity_poly.pdbx_strand_id
1 'polypeptide(L)' 'MSSQHELAVGMLEGFIARVIDPECSAVAVKASANTALLIFRTLGVIDATEDAYYTERLHRVYERRQGRDA' A
#
# COMPACT_ATOMS: atom_id res chain seq x y z
N MET A 1 -3.57 -4.09 20.11
CA MET A 1 -3.19 -4.35 18.70
C MET A 1 -2.21 -5.52 18.70
N SER A 2 -2.29 -6.43 17.73
CA SER A 2 -1.41 -7.62 17.68
C SER A 2 -0.10 -7.30 16.93
N SER A 3 0.96 -8.05 17.19
CA SER A 3 2.24 -7.91 16.47
C SER A 3 2.10 -8.12 14.96
N GLN A 4 1.13 -8.93 14.52
CA GLN A 4 0.85 -9.17 13.11
C GLN A 4 0.23 -7.95 12.43
N HIS A 5 -0.65 -7.25 13.16
CA HIS A 5 -1.27 -6.03 12.68
C HIS A 5 -0.24 -4.89 12.55
N GLU A 6 0.63 -4.72 13.54
CA GLU A 6 1.72 -3.73 13.47
C GLU A 6 2.67 -4.00 12.30
N LEU A 7 3.01 -5.27 12.04
CA LEU A 7 3.80 -5.65 10.88
C LEU A 7 3.08 -5.33 9.57
N ALA A 8 1.79 -5.66 9.45
CA ALA A 8 0.99 -5.38 8.27
C ALA A 8 0.94 -3.88 7.97
N VAL A 9 0.65 -3.05 8.98
CA VAL A 9 0.66 -1.59 8.87
C VAL A 9 2.04 -1.08 8.41
N GLY A 10 3.12 -1.56 9.03
CA GLY A 10 4.48 -1.17 8.64
C GLY A 10 4.81 -1.54 7.19
N MET A 11 4.36 -2.71 6.72
CA MET A 11 4.52 -3.12 5.32
C MET A 11 3.73 -2.22 4.36
N LEU A 12 2.47 -1.89 4.67
CA LEU A 12 1.64 -1.02 3.84
C LEU A 12 2.19 0.40 3.74
N GLU A 13 2.61 0.98 4.87
CA GLU A 13 3.30 2.28 4.88
C GLU A 13 4.59 2.25 4.05
N GLY A 14 5.37 1.16 4.17
CA GLY A 14 6.58 0.97 3.39
C GLY A 14 6.34 0.89 1.88
N PHE A 15 5.27 0.22 1.45
CA PHE A 15 4.88 0.22 0.05
C PHE A 15 4.51 1.62 -0.44
N ILE A 16 3.67 2.34 0.31
CA ILE A 16 3.25 3.70 -0.05
C ILE A 16 4.46 4.64 -0.18
N ALA A 17 5.42 4.55 0.74
CA ALA A 17 6.66 5.33 0.66
C ALA A 17 7.48 5.00 -0.60
N ARG A 18 7.56 3.72 -0.98
CA ARG A 18 8.26 3.28 -2.19
C ARG A 18 7.55 3.64 -3.50
N VAL A 19 6.27 3.99 -3.48
CA VAL A 19 5.58 4.42 -4.70
C VAL A 19 6.22 5.69 -5.26
N ILE A 20 6.75 6.61 -4.43
CA ILE A 20 7.39 7.85 -4.91
C ILE A 20 8.90 7.71 -5.14
N ASP A 21 9.47 6.55 -4.85
CA ASP A 21 10.90 6.29 -5.02
C ASP A 21 11.22 6.11 -6.52
N PRO A 22 12.07 6.96 -7.12
CA PRO A 22 12.42 6.86 -8.54
C PRO A 22 13.16 5.56 -8.88
N GLU A 23 13.87 4.95 -7.93
CA GLU A 23 14.57 3.67 -8.12
C GLU A 23 13.62 2.47 -8.16
N CYS A 24 12.38 2.66 -7.71
CA CYS A 24 11.35 1.64 -7.71
C CYS A 24 10.39 1.81 -8.90
N SER A 25 9.94 0.70 -9.49
CA SER A 25 8.83 0.73 -10.47
C SER A 25 7.50 1.01 -9.76
N ALA A 26 6.87 2.15 -10.07
CA ALA A 26 5.59 2.54 -9.48
C ALA A 26 4.49 1.48 -9.70
N VAL A 27 4.46 0.88 -10.89
CA VAL A 27 3.48 -0.15 -11.27
C VAL A 27 3.70 -1.40 -10.43
N ALA A 28 4.95 -1.84 -10.29
CA ALA A 28 5.29 -3.01 -9.51
C ALA A 28 4.95 -2.80 -8.02
N VAL A 29 5.32 -1.66 -7.46
CA VAL A 29 5.03 -1.33 -6.05
C VAL A 29 3.51 -1.30 -5.80
N LYS A 30 2.72 -0.69 -6.70
CA LYS A 30 1.25 -0.68 -6.59
C LYS A 30 0.67 -2.09 -6.63
N ALA A 31 1.14 -2.95 -7.54
CA ALA A 31 0.70 -4.33 -7.63
C ALA A 31 1.04 -5.15 -6.37
N SER A 32 2.25 -4.97 -5.83
CA SER A 32 2.67 -5.61 -4.57
C SER A 32 1.84 -5.14 -3.39
N ALA A 33 1.58 -3.84 -3.28
CA ALA A 33 0.77 -3.27 -2.20
C ALA A 33 -0.69 -3.77 -2.25
N ASN A 34 -1.30 -3.83 -3.43
CA ASN A 34 -2.64 -4.38 -3.61
C ASN A 34 -2.71 -5.87 -3.23
N THR A 35 -1.68 -6.63 -3.57
CA THR A 35 -1.57 -8.05 -3.14
C THR A 35 -1.48 -8.15 -1.62
N ALA A 36 -0.68 -7.30 -0.97
CA ALA A 36 -0.55 -7.29 0.48
C ALA A 36 -1.88 -6.94 1.17
N LEU A 37 -2.60 -5.94 0.67
CA LEU A 37 -3.94 -5.56 1.17
C LEU A 37 -4.91 -6.73 1.12
N LEU A 38 -4.98 -7.42 -0.03
CA LEU A 38 -5.83 -8.60 -0.19
C LEU A 38 -5.49 -9.69 0.83
N ILE A 39 -4.21 -9.98 1.04
CA ILE A 39 -3.75 -11.00 1.99
C ILE A 39 -4.13 -10.60 3.42
N PHE A 40 -3.80 -9.38 3.85
CA PHE A 40 -4.04 -8.93 5.22
C PHE A 40 -5.54 -8.88 5.54
N ARG A 41 -6.36 -8.42 4.60
CA ARG A 41 -7.83 -8.47 4.75
C ARG A 41 -8.34 -9.90 4.84
N THR A 42 -7.85 -10.79 3.98
CA THR A 42 -8.27 -12.21 3.97
C THR A 42 -7.91 -12.91 5.28
N LEU A 43 -6.77 -12.57 5.87
CA LEU A 43 -6.33 -13.09 7.16
C LEU A 43 -6.98 -12.39 8.37
N GLY A 44 -7.82 -11.38 8.15
CA GLY A 44 -8.44 -10.60 9.22
C GLY A 44 -7.43 -9.78 10.05
N VAL A 45 -6.26 -9.49 9.49
CA VAL A 45 -5.20 -8.69 10.15
C VAL A 45 -5.54 -7.20 10.11
N ILE A 46 -6.21 -6.77 9.04
CA ILE A 46 -6.77 -5.41 8.89
C ILE A 46 -8.28 -5.50 8.66
N ASP A 47 -9.01 -4.47 9.08
CA ASP A 47 -10.44 -4.39 8.85
C ASP A 47 -10.80 -3.70 7.52
N ALA A 48 -12.10 -3.61 7.22
CA ALA A 48 -12.59 -2.99 5.97
C ALA A 48 -12.32 -1.48 5.89
N THR A 49 -12.24 -0.79 7.03
CA THR A 49 -11.94 0.64 7.11
C THR A 49 -10.48 0.87 6.76
N GLU A 50 -9.60 0.05 7.31
CA GLU A 50 -8.16 0.09 7.03
C GLU A 50 -7.85 -0.30 5.58
N ASP A 51 -8.49 -1.34 5.05
CA ASP A 51 -8.39 -1.74 3.64
C ASP A 51 -8.73 -0.57 2.71
N ALA A 52 -9.85 0.11 2.97
CA ALA A 52 -10.28 1.28 2.20
C ALA A 52 -9.27 2.44 2.32
N TYR A 53 -8.83 2.74 3.54
CA TYR A 53 -7.86 3.80 3.82
C TYR A 53 -6.55 3.60 3.05
N TYR A 54 -5.95 2.41 3.15
CA TYR A 54 -4.68 2.13 2.49
C TYR A 54 -4.81 2.02 0.97
N THR A 55 -5.92 1.47 0.48
CA THR A 55 -6.22 1.43 -0.96
C THR A 55 -6.30 2.84 -1.55
N GLU A 56 -7.07 3.73 -0.92
CA GLU A 56 -7.18 5.12 -1.38
C GLU A 56 -5.84 5.86 -1.31
N ARG A 57 -5.11 5.70 -0.21
CA ARG A 57 -3.82 6.38 -0.02
C ARG A 57 -2.81 5.93 -1.08
N LEU A 58 -2.71 4.61 -1.33
CA LEU A 58 -1.88 4.06 -2.40
C LEU A 58 -2.25 4.63 -3.77
N HIS A 59 -3.56 4.68 -4.07
CA HIS A 59 -4.05 5.21 -5.33
C HIS A 59 -3.65 6.67 -5.55
N ARG A 60 -3.91 7.54 -4.56
CA ARG A 60 -3.57 8.97 -4.63
C ARG A 60 -2.07 9.21 -4.81
N VAL A 61 -1.23 8.44 -4.12
CA VAL A 61 0.23 8.57 -4.23
C VAL A 61 0.72 8.12 -5.60
N TYR A 62 0.15 7.03 -6.13
CA TYR A 62 0.47 6.55 -7.47
C TYR A 62 0.10 7.55 -8.56
N GLU A 63 -1.12 8.11 -8.53
CA GLU A 63 -1.56 9.12 -9.50
C GLU A 63 -0.66 10.35 -9.48
N ARG A 64 -0.28 10.82 -8.28
CA ARG A 64 0.66 11.94 -8.14
C ARG A 64 2.02 11.66 -8.76
N ARG A 65 2.53 10.43 -8.70
CA ARG A 65 3.77 10.06 -9.37
C ARG A 65 3.60 10.05 -10.88
N GLN A 66 2.53 9.44 -11.39
CA GLN A 66 2.28 9.41 -12.84
C GLN A 66 2.12 10.81 -13.43
N GLY A 67 1.47 11.73 -12.72
CA GLY A 67 1.35 13.13 -13.15
C GLY A 67 2.64 13.94 -13.07
N ARG A 68 3.73 13.42 -12.48
CA ARG A 68 5.07 14.05 -12.50
C ARG A 68 5.93 13.55 -13.66
N ASP A 69 5.65 12.35 -14.15
CA ASP A 69 6.38 11.72 -15.26
C ASP A 69 5.72 11.97 -16.63
N ALA A 70 4.59 12.70 -16.68
CA ALA A 70 3.83 13.09 -17.87
C ALA A 70 4.05 14.56 -18.25
#